data_AF-A0A059BXY7-F1
#
_entry.id   AF-A0A059BXY7-F1
#
_cell.length_a   1.000
_cell.length_b   1.000
_cell.length_c   1.000
_cell.angle_alpha   90.00
_cell.angle_beta   90.00
_cell.angle_gamma   90.00
#
_symmetry.space_group_name_H-M   'P 1'
#
loop_
_entity.id
_entity.type
_entity.pdbx_description
1 polymer ?
#
loop_
_entity_poly.entity_id
_entity_poly.type
_entity_poly.pdbx_seq_one_letter_code
_entity_poly.pdbx_strand_id
1 'polypeptide(L)'
;MFSRIQKLKEEFAHFYVVVTLQTKEQNDSFIHSYFKFGMELGRPTFVPVPDVEMGFEKIVKIALSLGVSKQQHGVWKLKAERMRSMQRMDLFLGIVTSIPGIDNHDANLLNQAIGSIEAIAKASKEDILDKTDLSAEKADIIRRFFRDPKFYLSPKLS
;
A
#
# COMPACT_ATOMS: atom_id res chain seq x y z
N MET A 1 -0.48 39.05 7.74
CA MET A 1 -0.66 37.68 7.19
C MET A 1 0.57 36.82 7.42
N PHE A 2 1.73 37.14 6.85
CA PHE A 2 2.95 36.30 6.91
C PHE A 2 3.45 35.98 8.33
N SER A 3 3.34 36.89 9.30
CA SER A 3 3.68 36.61 10.71
C SER A 3 2.84 35.49 11.33
N ARG A 4 1.55 35.38 10.96
CA ARG A 4 0.68 34.27 11.39
C ARG A 4 1.10 32.97 10.70
N ILE A 5 1.50 33.05 9.43
CA ILE A 5 1.97 31.90 8.65
C ILE A 5 3.26 31.32 9.24
N GLN A 6 4.20 32.17 9.69
CA GLN A 6 5.42 31.70 10.36
C GLN A 6 5.10 30.88 11.61
N LYS A 7 4.17 31.34 12.45
CA LYS A 7 3.73 30.57 13.63
C LYS A 7 3.11 29.23 13.24
N LEU A 8 2.24 29.21 12.24
CA LEU A 8 1.61 27.97 11.77
C LEU A 8 2.63 26.98 11.16
N LYS A 9 3.75 27.46 10.62
CA LYS A 9 4.83 26.61 10.09
C LYS A 9 5.53 25.80 11.20
N GLU A 10 5.51 26.29 12.43
CA GLU A 10 6.05 25.57 13.59
C GLU A 10 5.09 24.45 14.06
N GLU A 11 3.79 24.65 13.89
CA GLU A 11 2.76 23.69 14.34
C GLU A 11 2.40 22.64 13.28
N PHE A 12 2.44 22.99 12.00
CA PHE A 12 1.99 22.13 10.91
C PHE A 12 3.11 21.85 9.91
N ALA A 13 3.48 20.57 9.77
CA ALA A 13 4.49 20.14 8.79
C ALA A 13 4.09 20.45 7.33
N HIS A 14 2.79 20.39 7.02
CA HIS A 14 2.24 20.70 5.71
C HIS A 14 0.89 21.41 5.86
N PHE A 15 0.77 22.62 5.31
CA PHE A 15 -0.50 23.35 5.24
C PHE A 15 -0.55 24.21 3.97
N TYR A 16 -1.76 24.59 3.60
CA TYR A 16 -2.06 25.40 2.43
C TYR A 16 -2.57 26.76 2.87
N VAL A 17 -2.18 27.81 2.14
CA VAL A 17 -2.69 29.17 2.37
C VAL A 17 -3.33 29.65 1.08
N VAL A 18 -4.66 29.75 1.08
CA VAL A 18 -5.41 30.34 -0.03
C VAL A 18 -5.42 31.85 0.14
N VAL A 19 -4.97 32.56 -0.89
CA VAL A 19 -4.84 34.03 -0.87
C VAL A 19 -5.59 34.60 -2.06
N THR A 20 -6.54 35.49 -1.79
CA THR A 20 -7.23 36.23 -2.85
C THR A 20 -6.34 37.35 -3.38
N LEU A 21 -5.94 37.28 -4.65
CA LEU A 21 -5.14 38.27 -5.37
C LEU A 21 -5.90 38.64 -6.66
N GLN A 22 -6.55 39.79 -6.65
CA GLN A 22 -7.40 40.29 -7.74
C GLN A 22 -6.63 41.16 -8.73
N THR A 23 -5.67 41.93 -8.24
CA THR A 23 -4.96 42.93 -9.04
C THR A 23 -3.47 42.66 -9.08
N LYS A 24 -2.80 43.27 -10.06
CA LYS A 24 -1.35 43.19 -10.20
C LYS A 24 -0.65 43.78 -8.98
N GLU A 25 -1.14 44.88 -8.42
CA GLU A 25 -0.56 45.54 -7.25
C GLU A 25 -0.65 44.66 -6.01
N GLN A 26 -1.76 43.93 -5.84
CA GLN A 26 -1.89 42.95 -4.75
C GLN A 26 -0.89 41.80 -4.92
N ASN A 27 -0.71 41.31 -6.15
CA ASN A 27 0.25 40.27 -6.46
C ASN A 27 1.69 40.74 -6.22
N ASP A 28 2.05 41.94 -6.69
CA ASP A 28 3.39 42.50 -6.52
C ASP A 28 3.70 42.74 -5.01
N SER A 29 2.72 43.25 -4.26
CA SER A 29 2.80 43.40 -2.80
C SER A 29 2.95 42.06 -2.07
N PHE A 30 2.21 41.03 -2.52
CA PHE A 30 2.31 39.68 -2.01
C PHE A 30 3.72 39.09 -2.25
N ILE A 31 4.24 39.19 -3.47
CA ILE A 31 5.57 38.71 -3.85
C ILE A 31 6.66 39.43 -3.03
N HIS A 32 6.57 40.76 -2.92
CA HIS A 32 7.52 41.52 -2.11
C HIS A 32 7.52 41.04 -0.65
N SER A 33 6.33 40.82 -0.08
CA SER A 33 6.19 40.30 1.28
C SER A 33 6.69 38.87 1.41
N TYR A 34 6.44 38.01 0.42
CA TYR A 34 6.91 36.62 0.39
C TYR A 34 8.43 36.55 0.56
N PHE A 35 9.18 37.35 -0.19
CA PHE A 35 10.63 37.43 -0.08
C PHE A 35 11.09 38.11 1.21
N LYS A 36 10.45 39.21 1.62
CA LYS A 36 10.79 39.94 2.85
C LYS A 36 10.72 39.05 4.09
N PHE A 37 9.74 38.15 4.16
CA PHE A 37 9.55 37.23 5.29
C PHE A 37 10.33 35.90 5.13
N GLY A 38 11.15 35.75 4.10
CA GLY A 38 11.98 34.56 3.89
C GLY A 38 11.16 33.28 3.69
N MET A 39 10.03 33.37 2.99
CA MET A 39 9.19 32.21 2.72
C MET A 39 9.91 31.21 1.80
N GLU A 40 9.72 29.92 2.07
CA GLU A 40 10.26 28.82 1.26
C GLU A 40 9.21 28.32 0.27
N LEU A 41 9.66 27.91 -0.92
CA LEU A 41 8.78 27.31 -1.92
C LEU A 41 8.13 26.05 -1.35
N GLY A 42 6.79 26.00 -1.34
CA GLY A 42 6.03 24.85 -0.83
C GLY A 42 5.93 24.75 0.69
N ARG A 43 6.43 25.73 1.47
CA ARG A 43 6.30 25.76 2.94
C ARG A 43 5.90 27.15 3.47
N PRO A 44 4.59 27.46 3.54
CA PRO A 44 3.46 26.64 3.06
C PRO A 44 3.26 26.72 1.54
N THR A 45 2.38 25.87 1.02
CA THR A 45 1.90 25.98 -0.36
C THR A 45 0.87 27.12 -0.43
N PHE A 46 1.24 28.20 -1.11
CA PHE A 46 0.33 29.31 -1.41
C PHE A 46 -0.53 29.01 -2.64
N VAL A 47 -1.81 29.33 -2.56
CA VAL A 47 -2.78 29.13 -3.63
C VAL A 47 -3.43 30.48 -3.94
N PRO A 48 -2.88 31.26 -4.88
CA PRO A 48 -3.48 32.53 -5.28
C PRO A 48 -4.78 32.28 -6.05
N VAL A 49 -5.83 33.03 -5.73
CA VAL A 49 -7.15 32.95 -6.37
C VAL A 49 -7.69 34.36 -6.66
N PRO A 50 -8.48 34.56 -7.72
CA PRO A 50 -9.05 35.86 -8.05
C PRO A 50 -10.17 36.26 -7.08
N ASP A 51 -10.87 35.31 -6.47
CA ASP A 51 -12.01 35.60 -5.61
C ASP A 51 -12.24 34.48 -4.58
N VAL A 52 -13.21 34.72 -3.71
CA VAL A 52 -13.55 33.82 -2.61
C VAL A 52 -14.23 32.55 -3.10
N GLU A 53 -15.00 32.59 -4.18
CA GLU A 53 -15.69 31.42 -4.74
C GLU A 53 -14.67 30.42 -5.27
N MET A 54 -13.71 30.91 -6.06
CA MET A 54 -12.58 30.11 -6.51
C MET A 54 -11.72 29.66 -5.33
N GLY A 55 -11.55 30.50 -4.30
CA GLY A 55 -10.91 30.13 -3.05
C GLY A 55 -11.55 28.91 -2.39
N PHE A 56 -12.87 28.92 -2.24
CA PHE A 56 -13.63 27.80 -1.69
C PHE A 56 -13.50 26.54 -2.57
N GLU A 57 -13.62 26.67 -3.88
CA GLU A 57 -13.43 25.56 -4.82
C GLU A 57 -12.05 24.91 -4.65
N LYS A 58 -10.98 25.71 -4.53
CA LYS A 58 -9.62 25.19 -4.31
C LYS A 58 -9.50 24.47 -2.97
N ILE A 59 -10.09 25.01 -1.90
CA ILE A 59 -10.10 24.35 -0.58
C ILE A 59 -10.75 22.97 -0.67
N VAL A 60 -11.93 22.88 -1.28
CA VAL A 60 -12.65 21.61 -1.45
C VAL A 60 -11.83 20.62 -2.28
N LYS A 61 -11.27 21.06 -3.42
CA LYS A 61 -10.44 20.20 -4.29
C LYS A 61 -9.18 19.68 -3.58
N ILE A 62 -8.51 20.51 -2.79
CA ILE A 62 -7.34 20.11 -1.99
C ILE A 62 -7.76 19.07 -0.94
N ALA A 63 -8.84 19.33 -0.19
CA ALA A 63 -9.33 18.41 0.83
C ALA A 63 -9.69 17.03 0.25
N LEU A 64 -10.41 17.00 -0.87
CA LEU A 64 -10.77 15.77 -1.57
C LEU A 64 -9.54 15.00 -2.07
N SER A 65 -8.60 15.70 -2.72
CA SER A 65 -7.39 15.07 -3.25
C SER A 65 -6.53 14.45 -2.14
N LEU A 66 -6.37 15.15 -1.02
CA LEU A 66 -5.66 14.64 0.15
C LEU A 66 -6.40 13.46 0.80
N GLY A 67 -7.74 13.50 0.84
CA GLY A 67 -8.57 12.39 1.32
C GLY A 67 -8.36 11.12 0.49
N VAL A 68 -8.46 11.24 -0.84
CA VAL A 68 -8.24 10.12 -1.76
C VAL A 68 -6.81 9.58 -1.65
N SER A 69 -5.81 10.46 -1.61
CA SER A 69 -4.40 10.07 -1.47
C SER A 69 -4.14 9.33 -0.16
N LYS A 70 -4.70 9.80 0.97
CA LYS A 70 -4.61 9.10 2.26
C LYS A 70 -5.26 7.71 2.22
N GLN A 71 -6.43 7.59 1.58
CA GLN A 71 -7.11 6.31 1.42
C GLN A 71 -6.25 5.33 0.59
N GLN A 72 -5.71 5.80 -0.54
CA GLN A 72 -4.84 5.00 -1.40
C GLN A 72 -3.55 4.60 -0.68
N HIS A 73 -2.93 5.51 0.08
CA HIS A 73 -1.75 5.20 0.89
C HIS A 73 -2.04 4.16 1.96
N GLY A 74 -3.21 4.25 2.63
CA GLY A 74 -3.67 3.23 3.57
C GLY A 74 -3.81 1.85 2.91
N VAL A 75 -4.45 1.77 1.74
CA VAL A 75 -4.58 0.53 0.96
C VAL A 75 -3.22 -0.03 0.56
N TRP A 76 -2.31 0.83 0.10
CA TRP A 76 -0.95 0.43 -0.27
C TRP A 76 -0.14 -0.09 0.91
N LYS A 77 -0.23 0.58 2.07
CA LYS A 77 0.46 0.15 3.29
C LYS A 77 -0.05 -1.21 3.76
N LEU A 78 -1.35 -1.43 3.75
CA LEU A 78 -1.95 -2.73 4.06
C LEU A 78 -1.53 -3.82 3.07
N LYS A 79 -1.46 -3.49 1.77
CA LYS A 79 -0.98 -4.43 0.74
C LYS A 79 0.49 -4.79 0.94
N ALA A 80 1.33 -3.80 1.28
CA ALA A 80 2.75 -4.01 1.57
C ALA A 80 2.97 -4.81 2.86
N GLU A 81 2.20 -4.55 3.92
CA GLU A 81 2.22 -5.35 5.16
C GLU A 81 1.75 -6.78 4.91
N ARG A 82 0.69 -6.98 4.12
CA ARG A 82 0.27 -8.33 3.68
C ARG A 82 1.40 -9.04 2.94
N MET A 83 2.05 -8.38 1.99
CA MET A 83 3.19 -8.96 1.26
C MET A 83 4.34 -9.32 2.21
N ARG A 84 4.70 -8.46 3.17
CA ARG A 84 5.73 -8.76 4.18
C ARG A 84 5.33 -9.92 5.10
N SER A 85 4.06 -10.02 5.49
CA SER A 85 3.55 -11.13 6.29
C SER A 85 3.49 -12.45 5.49
N MET A 86 3.28 -12.40 4.18
CA MET A 86 3.37 -13.57 3.29
C MET A 86 4.82 -13.97 3.01
N GLN A 87 5.77 -13.05 3.13
CA GLN A 87 7.22 -13.32 3.03
C GLN A 87 7.83 -13.89 4.32
N ARG A 88 7.05 -13.98 5.40
CA ARG A 88 7.49 -14.63 6.63
C ARG A 88 7.56 -16.14 6.40
N MET A 89 8.79 -16.64 6.24
CA MET A 89 9.09 -18.05 5.94
C MET A 89 8.47 -19.00 6.98
N ASP A 90 8.35 -18.56 8.23
CA ASP A 90 7.69 -19.26 9.33
C ASP A 90 6.19 -19.49 9.07
N LEU A 91 5.48 -18.51 8.52
CA LEU A 91 4.08 -18.65 8.12
C LEU A 91 3.93 -19.52 6.87
N PHE A 92 4.82 -19.35 5.89
CA PHE A 92 4.83 -20.22 4.71
C PHE A 92 4.96 -21.68 5.14
N LEU A 93 5.97 -21.98 5.96
CA LEU A 93 6.26 -23.33 6.42
C LEU A 93 5.07 -23.91 7.17
N GLY A 94 4.52 -23.18 8.15
CA GLY A 94 3.36 -23.63 8.92
C GLY A 94 2.10 -23.87 8.09
N ILE A 95 1.87 -23.09 7.02
CA ILE A 95 0.72 -23.28 6.13
C ILE A 95 0.94 -24.53 5.26
N VAL A 96 2.10 -24.65 4.62
CA VAL A 96 2.36 -25.76 3.68
C VAL A 96 2.46 -27.11 4.41
N THR A 97 3.07 -27.15 5.59
CA THR A 97 3.14 -28.38 6.41
C THR A 97 1.81 -28.75 7.07
N SER A 98 0.81 -27.87 7.00
CA SER A 98 -0.54 -28.21 7.44
C SER A 98 -1.26 -29.12 6.43
N ILE A 99 -0.77 -29.21 5.19
CA ILE A 99 -1.27 -30.14 4.18
C ILE A 99 -0.91 -31.56 4.62
N PRO A 100 -1.89 -32.50 4.68
CA PRO A 100 -1.61 -33.87 5.09
C PRO A 100 -0.48 -34.50 4.28
N GLY A 101 0.47 -35.15 4.96
CA GLY A 101 1.57 -35.86 4.30
C GLY A 101 2.69 -34.98 3.73
N ILE A 102 2.67 -33.66 4.01
CA ILE A 102 3.71 -32.70 3.61
C ILE A 102 4.51 -32.29 4.84
N ASP A 103 5.83 -32.50 4.81
CA ASP A 103 6.74 -32.13 5.88
C ASP A 103 7.52 -30.84 5.59
N ASN A 104 8.38 -30.44 6.52
CA ASN A 104 9.19 -29.21 6.38
C ASN A 104 10.15 -29.26 5.18
N HIS A 105 10.65 -30.45 4.82
CA HIS A 105 11.54 -30.61 3.68
C HIS A 105 10.78 -30.40 2.37
N ASP A 106 9.62 -31.07 2.24
CA ASP A 106 8.72 -30.91 1.10
C ASP A 106 8.28 -29.44 0.93
N ALA A 107 7.92 -28.78 2.03
CA ALA A 107 7.50 -27.39 2.02
C ALA A 107 8.62 -26.46 1.52
N ASN A 108 9.86 -26.69 1.94
CA ASN A 108 11.01 -25.93 1.45
C ASN A 108 11.27 -26.17 -0.04
N LEU A 109 11.13 -27.40 -0.53
CA LEU A 109 11.25 -27.71 -1.96
C LEU A 109 10.19 -26.95 -2.78
N LEU A 110 8.94 -26.95 -2.32
CA LEU A 110 7.85 -26.21 -2.97
C LEU A 110 8.12 -24.70 -3.00
N ASN A 111 8.64 -24.14 -1.91
CA ASN A 111 9.00 -22.72 -1.86
C ASN A 111 10.13 -22.37 -2.82
N GLN A 112 11.13 -23.24 -2.96
CA GLN A 112 12.28 -23.00 -3.83
C GLN A 112 11.91 -23.16 -5.31
N ALA A 113 11.11 -24.17 -5.65
CA ALA A 113 10.79 -24.53 -7.02
C ALA A 113 9.57 -23.81 -7.61
N ILE A 114 8.53 -23.62 -6.80
CA ILE A 114 7.25 -23.04 -7.24
C ILE A 114 7.07 -21.63 -6.66
N GLY A 115 7.55 -21.39 -5.44
CA GLY A 115 7.50 -20.08 -4.80
C GLY A 115 6.28 -19.94 -3.88
N SER A 116 5.41 -18.98 -4.18
CA SER A 116 4.34 -18.57 -3.27
C SER A 116 3.25 -19.64 -3.09
N ILE A 117 2.55 -19.61 -1.95
CA ILE A 117 1.38 -20.47 -1.69
C ILE A 117 0.32 -20.32 -2.80
N GLU A 118 0.14 -19.12 -3.34
CA GLU A 118 -0.79 -18.89 -4.45
C GLU A 118 -0.38 -19.63 -5.72
N ALA A 119 0.93 -19.64 -6.03
CA ALA A 119 1.45 -20.40 -7.16
C ALA A 119 1.29 -21.91 -6.94
N ILE A 120 1.57 -22.40 -5.73
CA ILE A 120 1.37 -23.81 -5.35
C ILE A 120 -0.11 -24.22 -5.49
N ALA A 121 -1.04 -23.38 -5.01
CA ALA A 121 -2.48 -23.65 -5.11
C ALA A 121 -2.99 -23.74 -6.57
N LYS A 122 -2.36 -22.99 -7.48
CA LYS A 122 -2.68 -22.94 -8.91
C LYS A 122 -1.87 -23.94 -9.75
N ALA A 123 -0.83 -24.56 -9.22
CA ALA A 123 -0.04 -25.53 -9.94
C ALA A 123 -0.87 -26.79 -10.28
N SER A 124 -0.63 -27.37 -11.45
CA SER A 124 -1.14 -28.71 -11.79
C SER A 124 -0.30 -29.80 -11.10
N LYS A 125 -0.76 -31.05 -11.11
CA LYS A 125 0.01 -32.17 -10.56
C LYS A 125 1.31 -32.34 -11.35
N GLU A 126 1.21 -32.22 -12.66
CA GLU A 126 2.31 -32.33 -13.61
C GLU A 126 3.32 -31.21 -13.39
N ASP A 127 2.87 -29.96 -13.20
CA ASP A 127 3.75 -28.83 -12.89
C ASP A 127 4.51 -29.01 -11.57
N ILE A 128 3.90 -29.64 -10.57
CA ILE A 128 4.56 -29.91 -9.28
C ILE A 128 5.63 -30.99 -9.48
N LEU A 129 5.33 -32.05 -10.21
CA LEU A 129 6.27 -33.16 -10.46
C LEU A 129 7.44 -32.78 -11.38
N ASP A 130 7.22 -31.85 -12.30
CA ASP A 130 8.28 -31.35 -13.19
C ASP A 130 9.27 -30.44 -12.43
N LYS A 131 8.77 -29.68 -11.46
CA LYS A 131 9.55 -28.67 -10.73
C LYS A 131 10.11 -29.15 -9.40
N THR A 132 9.60 -30.26 -8.85
CA THR A 132 9.99 -30.76 -7.53
C THR A 132 10.19 -32.27 -7.53
N ASP A 133 11.06 -32.77 -6.64
CA ASP A 133 11.26 -34.21 -6.43
C ASP A 133 10.18 -34.85 -5.53
N LEU A 134 9.01 -34.24 -5.43
CA LEU A 134 7.90 -34.80 -4.65
C LEU A 134 7.34 -36.05 -5.31
N SER A 135 6.87 -36.99 -4.50
CA SER A 135 6.17 -38.18 -5.01
C SER A 135 4.85 -37.79 -5.70
N ALA A 136 4.42 -38.62 -6.67
CA ALA A 136 3.15 -38.47 -7.37
C ALA A 136 1.94 -38.44 -6.42
N GLU A 137 2.04 -39.09 -5.26
CA GLU A 137 1.02 -39.08 -4.21
C GLU A 137 0.95 -37.71 -3.53
N LYS A 138 2.10 -37.19 -3.06
CA LYS A 138 2.19 -35.85 -2.44
C LYS A 138 1.71 -34.75 -3.39
N ALA A 139 2.09 -34.81 -4.66
CA ALA A 139 1.65 -33.85 -5.68
C ALA A 139 0.12 -33.87 -5.89
N ASP A 140 -0.52 -35.06 -5.88
CA ASP A 140 -1.97 -35.15 -5.99
C ASP A 140 -2.68 -34.68 -4.72
N ILE A 141 -2.13 -34.97 -3.53
CA ILE A 141 -2.65 -34.48 -2.25
C ILE A 141 -2.64 -32.95 -2.21
N ILE A 142 -1.54 -32.31 -2.61
CA ILE A 142 -1.45 -30.83 -2.68
C ILE A 142 -2.52 -30.28 -3.63
N ARG A 143 -2.65 -30.85 -4.84
CA ARG A 143 -3.64 -30.42 -5.83
C ARG A 143 -5.07 -30.55 -5.29
N ARG A 144 -5.40 -31.68 -4.66
CA ARG A 144 -6.73 -31.91 -4.05
C ARG A 144 -6.98 -30.97 -2.87
N PHE A 145 -5.98 -30.74 -2.03
CA PHE A 145 -6.10 -29.85 -0.88
C PHE A 145 -6.52 -28.43 -1.29
N PHE A 146 -6.03 -27.89 -2.40
CA PHE A 146 -6.42 -26.54 -2.84
C PHE A 146 -7.68 -26.48 -3.71
N ARG A 147 -8.10 -27.60 -4.32
CA ARG A 147 -9.16 -27.61 -5.36
C ARG A 147 -10.37 -28.47 -5.05
N ASP A 148 -10.31 -29.30 -4.01
CA ASP A 148 -11.40 -30.17 -3.60
C ASP A 148 -11.92 -29.78 -2.20
N PRO A 149 -13.08 -29.09 -2.12
CA PRO A 149 -13.74 -28.75 -0.88
C PRO A 149 -13.96 -29.90 0.09
N LYS A 150 -14.19 -31.11 -0.41
CA LYS A 150 -14.40 -32.27 0.46
C LYS A 150 -13.11 -32.72 1.11
N PHE A 151 -11.98 -32.52 0.45
CA PHE A 151 -10.68 -32.98 0.90
C PHE A 151 -10.10 -32.08 1.99
N TYR A 152 -10.12 -30.75 1.83
CA TYR A 152 -9.56 -29.84 2.85
C TYR A 152 -10.50 -29.57 4.06
N LEU A 153 -11.80 -29.87 3.93
CA LEU A 153 -12.75 -29.82 5.05
C LEU A 153 -12.84 -31.14 5.83
N SER A 154 -12.19 -32.21 5.36
CA SER A 154 -12.20 -33.50 6.05
C SER A 154 -11.42 -33.43 7.36
N PRO A 155 -11.87 -34.13 8.43
CA PRO A 155 -11.13 -34.20 9.68
C PRO A 155 -9.72 -34.74 9.44
N LYS A 156 -8.71 -34.04 9.94
CA LYS A 156 -7.33 -34.54 9.96
C LYS A 156 -7.27 -35.65 11.02
N LEU A 157 -7.46 -36.90 10.61
CA LEU A 157 -7.21 -38.04 11.49
C LEU A 157 -5.70 -38.16 11.67
N SER A 158 -5.24 -37.83 12.88
CA SER A 158 -3.84 -37.91 13.29
C SER A 158 -3.50 -39.29 13.84
#